data_AF-W9XV87-F1
#
_entry.id   AF-W9XV87-F1
#
_cell.length_a   1.000
_cell.length_b   1.000
_cell.length_c   1.000
_cell.angle_alpha   90.00
_cell.angle_beta   90.00
_cell.angle_gamma   90.00
#
_symmetry.space_group_name_H-M   'P 1'
#
loop_
_entity.id
_entity.type
_entity.pdbx_description
1 polymer ?
#
loop_
_entity_poly.entity_id
_entity_poly.type
_entity_poly.pdbx_seq_one_letter_code
_entity_poly.pdbx_strand_id
1 'polypeptide(L)'
;MARAARGELAKIYGCLTYRFHRPRRPTSAIELVDLGKTIFKLQADPDANNVFRHAVLVNIEVLREIDSWCWKHFNTQYMHYEEFRRQEGQPDIGVRMLDCTFTLQVVEALQHWRAVLILEIGISETALKRLDTAKLAAPILRKSMSALTESEREENDKAMQALYAEWLLLRQVLISGITRVHQAIGDKEFFKRHRYELWDLVDARLED
;
A
#
# COMPACT_ATOMS: atom_id res chain seq x y z
N MET A 1 1.80 -34.05 -6.49
CA MET A 1 2.08 -33.00 -7.52
C MET A 1 2.35 -31.63 -6.91
N ALA A 2 1.57 -31.13 -5.93
CA ALA A 2 1.82 -29.83 -5.26
C ALA A 2 3.17 -29.70 -4.52
N ARG A 3 3.77 -30.82 -4.05
CA ARG A 3 5.12 -30.84 -3.46
C ARG A 3 6.24 -30.63 -4.48
N ALA A 4 6.06 -31.08 -5.72
CA ALA A 4 7.06 -30.93 -6.78
C ALA A 4 7.12 -29.48 -7.27
N ALA A 5 5.96 -28.83 -7.43
CA ALA A 5 5.88 -27.41 -7.79
C ALA A 5 6.46 -26.48 -6.70
N ARG A 6 6.23 -26.78 -5.41
CA ARG A 6 6.90 -26.08 -4.30
C ARG A 6 8.42 -26.28 -4.30
N GLY A 7 8.88 -27.47 -4.67
CA GLY A 7 10.30 -27.80 -4.76
C GLY A 7 11.03 -27.10 -5.91
N GLU A 8 10.40 -26.93 -7.06
CA GLU A 8 10.98 -26.16 -8.18
C GLU A 8 11.01 -24.65 -7.91
N LEU A 9 9.95 -24.10 -7.30
CA LEU A 9 9.95 -22.70 -6.86
C LEU A 9 11.01 -22.44 -5.78
N ALA A 10 11.19 -23.37 -4.82
CA ALA A 10 12.26 -23.25 -3.83
C ALA A 10 13.68 -23.36 -4.41
N LYS A 11 13.85 -24.05 -5.55
CA LYS A 11 15.13 -24.16 -6.29
C LYS A 11 15.43 -22.91 -7.12
N ILE A 12 14.44 -22.31 -7.78
CA ILE A 12 14.59 -21.06 -8.55
C ILE A 12 14.81 -19.87 -7.61
N TYR A 13 14.18 -19.88 -6.43
CA TYR A 13 14.16 -18.74 -5.53
C TYR A 13 14.98 -18.92 -4.24
N GLY A 14 15.66 -20.04 -4.02
CA GLY A 14 16.50 -20.25 -2.84
C GLY A 14 15.73 -20.26 -1.53
N CYS A 15 14.95 -21.32 -1.28
CA CYS A 15 14.40 -21.63 0.05
C CYS A 15 13.56 -20.51 0.72
N LEU A 16 12.79 -19.72 -0.05
CA LEU A 16 12.06 -18.57 0.49
C LEU A 16 10.66 -18.91 0.98
N THR A 17 10.47 -18.83 2.29
CA THR A 17 9.18 -18.42 2.85
C THR A 17 8.89 -16.98 2.40
N TYR A 18 7.93 -16.80 1.49
CA TYR A 18 7.49 -15.48 0.96
C TYR A 18 7.14 -14.44 2.05
N ARG A 19 6.93 -14.89 3.29
CA ARG A 19 6.70 -14.02 4.47
C ARG A 19 7.91 -13.19 4.91
N PHE A 20 9.14 -13.52 4.49
CA PHE A 20 10.36 -12.97 5.12
C PHE A 20 11.50 -12.55 4.18
N HIS A 21 11.35 -12.63 2.86
CA HIS A 21 12.37 -12.10 1.94
C HIS A 21 11.81 -11.04 1.03
N ARG A 22 12.45 -9.87 1.05
CA ARG A 22 12.32 -8.88 -0.02
C ARG A 22 13.30 -9.23 -1.13
N PRO A 23 12.95 -8.99 -2.40
CA PRO A 23 13.91 -9.10 -3.49
C PRO A 23 15.11 -8.15 -3.26
N ARG A 24 16.28 -8.56 -3.73
CA ARG A 24 17.49 -7.73 -3.67
C ARG A 24 17.29 -6.44 -4.49
N ARG A 25 17.88 -5.34 -4.03
CA ARG A 25 17.91 -4.06 -4.76
C ARG A 25 18.53 -4.25 -6.16
N PRO A 26 17.82 -3.85 -7.23
CA PRO A 26 18.37 -3.90 -8.59
C PRO A 26 19.52 -2.91 -8.72
N THR A 27 20.55 -3.31 -9.46
CA THR A 27 21.77 -2.55 -9.73
C THR A 27 21.77 -1.90 -11.11
N SER A 28 20.80 -2.27 -11.96
CA SER A 28 20.60 -1.69 -13.29
C SER A 28 19.12 -1.52 -13.64
N ALA A 29 18.84 -0.71 -14.67
CA ALA A 29 17.47 -0.54 -15.18
C ALA A 29 16.89 -1.84 -15.77
N ILE A 30 17.73 -2.69 -16.36
CA ILE A 30 17.32 -3.99 -16.91
C ILE A 30 16.88 -4.91 -15.77
N GLU A 31 17.69 -5.00 -14.71
CA GLU A 31 17.34 -5.79 -13.52
C GLU A 31 16.04 -5.31 -12.87
N LEU A 32 15.79 -4.00 -12.86
CA LEU A 32 14.53 -3.45 -12.34
C LEU A 32 13.31 -3.90 -13.17
N VAL A 33 13.43 -3.90 -14.50
CA VAL A 33 12.35 -4.36 -15.40
C VAL A 33 12.11 -5.86 -15.19
N ASP A 34 13.16 -6.66 -15.13
CA ASP A 34 13.05 -8.11 -14.93
C ASP A 34 12.46 -8.46 -13.56
N LEU A 35 12.85 -7.71 -12.53
CA LEU A 35 12.25 -7.83 -11.20
C LEU A 35 10.77 -7.50 -11.22
N GLY A 36 10.37 -6.40 -11.88
CA GLY A 36 8.97 -6.02 -12.03
C GLY A 36 8.14 -7.10 -12.72
N LYS A 37 8.64 -7.68 -13.82
CA LYS A 37 7.98 -8.80 -14.53
C LYS A 37 7.86 -10.03 -13.65
N THR A 38 8.91 -10.35 -12.89
CA THR A 38 8.93 -11.53 -12.00
C THR A 38 7.91 -11.38 -10.89
N ILE A 39 7.82 -10.20 -10.27
CA ILE A 39 6.85 -9.93 -9.22
C ILE A 39 5.43 -9.92 -9.76
N PHE A 40 5.20 -9.32 -10.92
CA PHE A 40 3.89 -9.35 -11.57
C PHE A 40 3.41 -10.80 -11.77
N LYS A 41 4.28 -11.68 -12.30
CA LYS A 41 3.98 -13.11 -12.45
C LYS A 41 3.73 -13.80 -11.11
N LEU A 42 4.50 -13.48 -10.08
CA LEU A 42 4.27 -14.02 -8.73
C LEU A 42 2.91 -13.57 -8.18
N GLN A 43 2.56 -12.29 -8.34
CA GLN A 43 1.27 -11.76 -7.89
C GLN A 43 0.10 -12.27 -8.74
N ALA A 44 0.35 -12.79 -9.94
CA ALA A 44 -0.66 -13.49 -10.73
C ALA A 44 -0.91 -14.92 -10.24
N ASP A 45 0.01 -15.52 -9.48
CA ASP A 45 -0.23 -16.82 -8.84
C ASP A 45 -1.34 -16.69 -7.78
N PRO A 46 -2.41 -17.52 -7.84
CA PRO A 46 -3.54 -17.39 -6.93
C PRO A 46 -3.19 -17.53 -5.45
N ASP A 47 -2.28 -18.43 -5.09
CA ASP A 47 -1.92 -18.69 -3.70
C ASP A 47 -1.11 -17.51 -3.14
N ALA A 48 -0.11 -17.04 -3.89
CA ALA A 48 0.67 -15.86 -3.52
C ALA A 48 -0.21 -14.60 -3.44
N ASN A 49 -1.06 -14.38 -4.46
CA ASN A 49 -1.97 -13.24 -4.51
C ASN A 49 -2.87 -13.17 -3.26
N ASN A 50 -3.47 -14.30 -2.87
CA ASN A 50 -4.35 -14.37 -1.70
C ASN A 50 -3.62 -13.99 -0.41
N VAL A 51 -2.34 -14.38 -0.25
CA VAL A 51 -1.54 -14.01 0.91
C VAL A 51 -1.29 -12.50 0.96
N PHE A 52 -0.85 -11.89 -0.15
CA PHE A 52 -0.66 -10.45 -0.20
C PHE A 52 -1.97 -9.70 0.02
N ARG A 53 -3.03 -10.12 -0.68
CA ARG A 53 -4.36 -9.49 -0.61
C ARG A 53 -4.94 -9.51 0.80
N HIS A 54 -4.82 -10.63 1.51
CA HIS A 54 -5.27 -10.71 2.89
C HIS A 54 -4.54 -9.72 3.79
N ALA A 55 -3.21 -9.60 3.67
CA ALA A 55 -2.44 -8.64 4.45
C ALA A 55 -2.85 -7.19 4.16
N VAL A 56 -3.04 -6.83 2.88
CA VAL A 56 -3.48 -5.49 2.47
C VAL A 56 -4.89 -5.17 3.00
N LEU A 57 -5.83 -6.12 2.91
CA LEU A 57 -7.19 -5.92 3.41
C LEU A 57 -7.24 -5.68 4.91
N VAL A 58 -6.47 -6.46 5.68
CA VAL A 58 -6.35 -6.25 7.14
C VAL A 58 -5.78 -4.86 7.44
N ASN A 59 -4.79 -4.40 6.67
CA ASN A 59 -4.22 -3.07 6.86
C ASN A 59 -5.25 -1.97 6.58
N ILE A 60 -6.02 -2.08 5.49
CA ILE A 60 -7.10 -1.14 5.16
C ILE A 60 -8.13 -1.08 6.29
N GLU A 61 -8.55 -2.23 6.83
CA GLU A 61 -9.51 -2.31 7.92
C GLU A 61 -9.00 -1.58 9.17
N VAL A 62 -7.76 -1.86 9.58
CA VAL A 62 -7.12 -1.18 10.73
C VAL A 62 -7.03 0.33 10.50
N LEU A 63 -6.60 0.78 9.32
CA LEU A 63 -6.46 2.21 9.01
C LEU A 63 -7.81 2.93 9.02
N ARG A 64 -8.88 2.28 8.53
CA ARG A 64 -10.24 2.85 8.55
C ARG A 64 -10.80 2.94 9.97
N GLU A 65 -10.52 1.95 10.82
CA GLU A 65 -10.90 2.03 12.25
C GLU A 65 -10.18 3.18 12.96
N ILE A 66 -8.88 3.39 12.66
CA ILE A 66 -8.13 4.53 13.19
C ILE A 66 -8.69 5.86 12.67
N ASP A 67 -9.00 6.01 11.38
CA ASP A 67 -9.62 7.25 10.86
C ASP A 67 -10.99 7.51 11.50
N SER A 68 -11.81 6.47 11.67
CA SER A 68 -13.10 6.56 12.38
C SER A 68 -12.93 7.04 13.82
N TRP A 69 -11.93 6.53 14.53
CA TRP A 69 -11.57 6.99 15.87
C TRP A 69 -11.11 8.46 15.85
N CYS A 70 -10.19 8.83 14.96
CA CYS A 70 -9.73 10.20 14.80
C CYS A 70 -10.88 11.17 14.49
N TRP A 71 -11.84 10.77 13.66
CA TRP A 71 -13.02 11.57 13.32
C TRP A 71 -13.92 11.82 14.53
N LYS A 72 -14.17 10.78 15.34
CA LYS A 72 -14.95 10.92 16.57
C LYS A 72 -14.30 11.92 17.53
N HIS A 73 -13.00 11.77 17.77
CA HIS A 73 -12.26 12.68 18.66
C HIS A 73 -12.18 14.10 18.09
N PHE A 74 -11.95 14.25 16.79
CA PHE A 74 -11.96 15.56 16.14
C PHE A 74 -13.28 16.29 16.38
N ASN A 75 -14.41 15.62 16.13
CA ASN A 75 -15.73 16.23 16.34
C ASN A 75 -15.96 16.59 17.82
N THR A 76 -15.57 15.72 18.75
CA THR A 76 -15.69 16.02 20.19
C THR A 76 -14.86 17.24 20.57
N GLN A 77 -13.60 17.32 20.16
CA GLN A 77 -12.72 18.44 20.52
C GLN A 77 -13.11 19.73 19.81
N TYR A 78 -13.53 19.65 18.55
CA TYR A 78 -14.00 20.79 17.77
C TYR A 78 -15.30 21.39 18.34
N MET A 79 -16.23 20.53 18.79
CA MET A 79 -17.45 21.01 19.45
C MET A 79 -17.15 21.72 20.78
N HIS A 80 -16.24 21.19 21.60
CA HIS A 80 -15.79 21.88 22.82
C HIS A 80 -15.14 23.24 22.51
N TYR A 81 -14.33 23.32 21.45
CA TYR A 81 -13.75 24.57 20.99
C TYR A 81 -14.81 25.60 20.53
N GLU A 82 -15.79 25.17 19.73
CA GLU A 82 -16.88 26.04 19.26
C GLU A 82 -17.78 26.51 20.42
N GLU A 83 -18.07 25.63 21.39
CA GLU A 83 -18.80 25.99 22.62
C GLU A 83 -18.04 27.01 23.44
N PHE A 84 -16.73 26.84 23.60
CA PHE A 84 -15.88 27.81 24.28
C PHE A 84 -15.89 29.17 23.56
N ARG A 85 -15.72 29.20 22.24
CA ARG A 85 -15.72 30.45 21.45
C ARG A 85 -17.05 31.20 21.56
N ARG A 86 -18.18 30.49 21.68
CA ARG A 86 -19.51 31.10 21.88
C ARG A 86 -19.72 31.68 23.29
N GLN A 87 -18.93 31.26 24.26
CA GLN A 87 -19.00 31.75 25.65
C GLN A 87 -18.08 32.96 25.91
N GLU A 88 -17.49 33.57 24.87
CA GLU A 88 -16.72 34.81 24.97
C GLU A 88 -17.60 35.97 25.47
N GLY A 89 -17.62 36.13 26.79
CA GLY A 89 -18.29 37.19 27.53
C GLY A 89 -18.05 37.15 29.05
N GLN A 90 -17.11 36.33 29.55
CA GLN A 90 -16.83 36.19 30.99
C GLN A 90 -15.34 36.26 31.34
N PRO A 91 -14.99 36.80 32.54
CA PRO A 91 -13.71 37.48 32.79
C PRO A 91 -12.58 36.56 33.28
N ASP A 92 -12.75 35.24 33.23
CA ASP A 92 -11.76 34.30 33.78
C ASP A 92 -10.75 33.86 32.70
N ILE A 93 -9.87 34.78 32.32
CA ILE A 93 -9.11 34.77 31.07
C ILE A 93 -7.90 33.80 31.09
N GLY A 94 -7.34 33.50 32.26
CA GLY A 94 -6.05 32.79 32.38
C GLY A 94 -6.10 31.28 32.12
N VAL A 95 -6.92 30.54 32.90
CA VAL A 95 -7.05 29.07 32.78
C VAL A 95 -7.80 28.70 31.49
N ARG A 96 -8.79 29.50 31.12
CA ARG A 96 -9.60 29.32 29.91
C ARG A 96 -8.81 29.45 28.60
N MET A 97 -7.87 30.39 28.49
CA MET A 97 -7.02 30.50 27.28
C MET A 97 -6.09 29.29 27.10
N LEU A 98 -5.55 28.72 28.18
CA LEU A 98 -4.69 27.54 28.13
C LEU A 98 -5.46 26.31 27.61
N ASP A 99 -6.67 26.06 28.14
CA ASP A 99 -7.53 24.97 27.69
C ASP A 99 -7.96 25.14 26.22
N CYS A 100 -8.24 26.37 25.80
CA CYS A 100 -8.65 26.66 24.43
C CYS A 100 -7.49 26.49 23.43
N THR A 101 -6.28 26.91 23.81
CA THR A 101 -5.07 26.76 22.98
C THR A 101 -4.68 25.28 22.86
N PHE A 102 -4.76 24.53 23.96
CA PHE A 102 -4.53 23.09 23.96
C PHE A 102 -5.54 22.36 23.07
N THR A 103 -6.82 22.71 23.17
CA THR A 103 -7.88 22.12 22.33
C THR A 103 -7.64 22.40 20.85
N LEU A 104 -7.23 23.62 20.48
CA LEU A 104 -6.89 23.98 19.11
C LEU A 104 -5.71 23.15 18.58
N GLN A 105 -4.64 23.02 19.36
CA GLN A 105 -3.48 22.19 19.00
C GLN A 105 -3.87 20.72 18.78
N VAL A 106 -4.75 20.18 19.61
CA VAL A 106 -5.28 18.80 19.45
C VAL A 106 -6.09 18.67 18.16
N VAL A 107 -6.95 19.65 17.85
CA VAL A 107 -7.75 19.67 16.62
C VAL A 107 -6.85 19.73 15.38
N GLU A 108 -5.84 20.60 15.37
CA GLU A 108 -4.86 20.71 14.28
C GLU A 108 -4.06 19.42 14.09
N ALA A 109 -3.60 18.82 15.20
CA ALA A 109 -2.89 17.55 15.17
C ALA A 109 -3.77 16.43 14.61
N LEU A 110 -5.02 16.32 15.06
CA LEU A 110 -5.98 15.34 14.54
C LEU A 110 -6.25 15.55 13.05
N GLN A 111 -6.39 16.79 12.59
CA GLN A 111 -6.59 17.10 11.17
C GLN A 111 -5.37 16.71 10.33
N HIS A 112 -4.16 16.99 10.81
CA HIS A 112 -2.92 16.58 10.16
C HIS A 112 -2.82 15.04 10.06
N TRP A 113 -3.02 14.33 11.16
CA TRP A 113 -2.97 12.86 11.19
C TRP A 113 -4.03 12.22 10.29
N ARG A 114 -5.24 12.79 10.22
CA ARG A 114 -6.26 12.31 9.29
C ARG A 114 -5.86 12.48 7.83
N ALA A 115 -5.22 13.60 7.47
CA ALA A 115 -4.70 13.78 6.12
C ALA A 115 -3.65 12.71 5.76
N VAL A 116 -2.81 12.32 6.72
CA VAL A 116 -1.86 11.22 6.56
C VAL A 116 -2.57 9.87 6.41
N LEU A 117 -3.55 9.56 7.27
CA LEU A 117 -4.32 8.32 7.21
C LEU A 117 -5.06 8.14 5.87
N ILE A 118 -5.63 9.21 5.32
CA ILE A 118 -6.26 9.19 4.00
C ILE A 118 -5.25 8.79 2.90
N LEU A 119 -4.02 9.29 2.99
CA LEU A 119 -2.96 8.90 2.06
C LEU A 119 -2.55 7.44 2.26
N GLU A 120 -2.38 6.98 3.51
CA GLU A 120 -2.05 5.57 3.81
C GLU A 120 -3.13 4.61 3.30
N ILE A 121 -4.41 4.92 3.52
CA ILE A 121 -5.55 4.15 3.00
C ILE A 121 -5.48 4.09 1.47
N GLY A 122 -5.25 5.23 0.81
CA GLY A 122 -5.14 5.29 -0.66
C GLY A 122 -3.97 4.47 -1.21
N ILE A 123 -2.85 4.38 -0.48
CA ILE A 123 -1.72 3.50 -0.82
C ILE A 123 -2.17 2.04 -0.73
N SER A 124 -2.78 1.62 0.38
CA SER A 124 -3.25 0.25 0.57
C SER A 124 -4.31 -0.15 -0.47
N GLU A 125 -5.27 0.74 -0.78
CA GLU A 125 -6.29 0.52 -1.82
C GLU A 125 -5.67 0.39 -3.22
N THR A 126 -4.65 1.21 -3.53
CA THR A 126 -3.91 1.09 -4.80
C THR A 126 -3.14 -0.22 -4.87
N ALA A 127 -2.54 -0.66 -3.75
CA ALA A 127 -1.85 -1.95 -3.68
C ALA A 127 -2.82 -3.12 -3.89
N LEU A 128 -4.04 -3.03 -3.33
CA LEU A 128 -5.11 -3.99 -3.56
C LEU A 128 -5.51 -4.05 -5.04
N LYS A 129 -5.77 -2.89 -5.67
CA LYS A 129 -6.10 -2.83 -7.11
C LYS A 129 -4.98 -3.43 -7.96
N ARG A 130 -3.73 -3.18 -7.60
CA ARG A 130 -2.56 -3.74 -8.29
C ARG A 130 -2.51 -5.28 -8.20
N LEU A 131 -2.84 -5.85 -7.04
CA LEU A 131 -2.98 -7.29 -6.87
C LEU A 131 -4.14 -7.86 -7.69
N ASP A 132 -5.27 -7.16 -7.74
CA ASP A 132 -6.42 -7.57 -8.56
C ASP A 132 -6.06 -7.55 -10.07
N THR A 133 -5.34 -6.53 -10.55
CA THR A 133 -4.81 -6.48 -11.93
C THR A 133 -3.87 -7.66 -12.21
N ALA A 134 -2.95 -7.99 -11.30
CA ALA A 134 -2.06 -9.14 -11.48
C ALA A 134 -2.84 -10.47 -11.52
N LYS A 135 -3.87 -10.62 -10.69
CA LYS A 135 -4.74 -11.81 -10.67
C LYS A 135 -5.43 -12.07 -12.02
N LEU A 136 -5.76 -11.02 -12.77
CA LEU A 136 -6.35 -11.15 -14.12
C LEU A 136 -5.40 -11.82 -15.12
N ALA A 137 -4.09 -11.82 -14.87
CA ALA A 137 -3.11 -12.52 -15.70
C ALA A 137 -3.08 -14.04 -15.45
N ALA A 138 -3.64 -14.53 -14.34
CA ALA A 138 -3.56 -15.94 -13.95
C ALA A 138 -4.14 -16.90 -15.01
N PRO A 139 -5.31 -16.63 -15.63
CA PRO A 139 -5.85 -17.49 -16.68
C PRO A 139 -4.96 -17.50 -17.92
N ILE A 140 -4.38 -16.36 -18.29
CA ILE A 140 -3.51 -16.23 -19.47
C ILE A 140 -2.22 -17.02 -19.28
N LEU A 141 -1.59 -16.88 -18.10
CA LEU A 141 -0.41 -17.66 -17.74
C LEU A 141 -0.69 -19.17 -17.75
N ARG A 142 -1.85 -19.62 -17.26
CA ARG A 142 -2.23 -21.04 -17.35
C ARG A 142 -2.46 -21.49 -18.79
N LYS A 143 -3.16 -20.68 -19.61
CA LYS A 143 -3.42 -21.00 -21.02
C LYS A 143 -2.13 -21.06 -21.84
N SER A 144 -1.13 -20.25 -21.51
CA SER A 144 0.19 -20.27 -22.16
C SER A 144 0.99 -21.56 -21.96
N MET A 145 0.61 -22.39 -20.99
CA MET A 145 1.18 -23.73 -20.78
C MET A 145 0.56 -24.82 -21.67
N SER A 146 -0.47 -24.47 -22.46
CA SER A 146 -1.13 -25.37 -23.42
C SER A 146 -0.72 -25.07 -24.85
N ALA A 147 -0.99 -25.99 -25.77
CA ALA A 147 -0.76 -25.76 -27.20
C ALA A 147 -1.71 -24.66 -27.69
N LEU A 148 -1.16 -23.47 -27.96
CA LEU A 148 -1.88 -22.32 -28.49
C LEU A 148 -1.66 -22.21 -30.00
N THR A 149 -2.70 -21.76 -30.71
CA THR A 149 -2.53 -21.24 -32.07
C THR A 149 -1.75 -19.93 -32.07
N GLU A 150 -1.20 -19.52 -33.21
CA GLU A 150 -0.45 -18.26 -33.32
C GLU A 150 -1.32 -17.04 -32.99
N SER A 151 -2.57 -17.03 -33.48
CA SER A 151 -3.53 -15.95 -33.18
C SER A 151 -3.83 -15.83 -31.68
N GLU A 152 -4.00 -16.95 -30.98
CA GLU A 152 -4.24 -16.94 -29.53
C GLU A 152 -3.00 -16.52 -28.75
N ARG A 153 -1.80 -16.83 -29.25
CA ARG A 153 -0.54 -16.40 -28.66
C ARG A 153 -0.41 -14.88 -28.76
N GLU A 154 -0.64 -14.30 -29.93
CA GLU A 154 -0.61 -12.84 -30.12
C GLU A 154 -1.64 -12.11 -29.26
N GLU A 155 -2.87 -12.65 -29.14
CA GLU A 155 -3.91 -12.05 -28.30
C GLU A 155 -3.54 -12.11 -26.82
N ASN A 156 -3.05 -13.26 -26.35
CA ASN A 156 -2.57 -13.42 -24.98
C ASN A 156 -1.40 -12.49 -24.67
N ASP A 157 -0.46 -12.33 -25.59
CA ASP A 157 0.70 -11.44 -25.42
C ASP A 157 0.27 -9.97 -25.31
N LYS A 158 -0.68 -9.51 -26.15
CA LYS A 158 -1.25 -8.17 -26.05
C LYS A 158 -1.98 -7.95 -24.72
N ALA A 159 -2.80 -8.91 -24.29
CA ALA A 159 -3.52 -8.84 -23.02
C ALA A 159 -2.54 -8.81 -21.82
N MET A 160 -1.49 -9.63 -21.85
CA MET A 160 -0.44 -9.64 -20.81
C MET A 160 0.32 -8.32 -20.75
N GLN A 161 0.66 -7.73 -21.90
CA GLN A 161 1.32 -6.43 -21.97
C GLN A 161 0.44 -5.31 -21.39
N ALA A 162 -0.87 -5.32 -21.70
CA ALA A 162 -1.81 -4.34 -21.17
C ALA A 162 -1.93 -4.44 -19.64
N LEU A 163 -2.10 -5.66 -19.10
CA LEU A 163 -2.18 -5.88 -17.65
C LEU A 163 -0.87 -5.49 -16.94
N TYR A 164 0.27 -5.81 -17.52
CA TYR A 164 1.56 -5.43 -16.94
C TYR A 164 1.78 -3.91 -16.98
N ALA A 165 1.34 -3.23 -18.04
CA ALA A 165 1.40 -1.77 -18.12
C ALA A 165 0.51 -1.11 -17.05
N GLU A 166 -0.73 -1.58 -16.87
CA GLU A 166 -1.61 -1.09 -15.79
C GLU A 166 -0.99 -1.35 -14.41
N TRP A 167 -0.43 -2.54 -14.20
CA TRP A 167 0.28 -2.87 -12.96
C TRP A 167 1.45 -1.91 -12.67
N LEU A 168 2.23 -1.54 -13.70
CA LEU A 168 3.32 -0.56 -13.58
C LEU A 168 2.82 0.87 -13.28
N LEU A 169 1.70 1.28 -13.86
CA LEU A 169 1.08 2.57 -13.55
C LEU A 169 0.66 2.63 -12.08
N LEU A 170 0.00 1.58 -11.57
CA LEU A 170 -0.37 1.48 -10.15
C LEU A 170 0.86 1.46 -9.24
N ARG A 171 1.94 0.78 -9.65
CA ARG A 171 3.23 0.83 -8.95
C ARG A 171 3.77 2.26 -8.83
N GLN A 172 3.68 3.06 -9.89
CA GLN A 172 4.13 4.47 -9.86
C GLN A 172 3.27 5.35 -8.93
N VAL A 173 1.95 5.10 -8.90
CA VAL A 173 1.03 5.77 -7.96
C VAL A 173 1.40 5.45 -6.51
N LEU A 174 1.71 4.18 -6.20
CA LEU A 174 2.20 3.78 -4.87
C LEU A 174 3.47 4.54 -4.48
N ILE A 175 4.49 4.58 -5.35
CA ILE A 175 5.75 5.32 -5.09
C ILE A 175 5.46 6.79 -4.77
N SER A 176 4.58 7.41 -5.54
CA SER A 176 4.23 8.82 -5.35
C SER A 176 3.50 9.05 -4.02
N GLY A 177 2.55 8.18 -3.66
CA GLY A 177 1.83 8.25 -2.39
C GLY A 177 2.76 8.08 -1.19
N ILE A 178 3.62 7.07 -1.22
CA ILE A 178 4.63 6.79 -0.19
C ILE A 178 5.56 7.98 0.02
N THR A 179 6.04 8.59 -1.07
CA THR A 179 6.92 9.75 -1.00
C THR A 179 6.23 10.90 -0.27
N ARG A 180 4.94 11.12 -0.52
CA ARG A 180 4.15 12.16 0.17
C ARG A 180 3.95 11.85 1.65
N VAL A 181 3.68 10.59 2.00
CA VAL A 181 3.58 10.20 3.42
C VAL A 181 4.92 10.40 4.10
N HIS A 182 6.01 9.90 3.52
CA HIS A 182 7.35 10.07 4.07
C HIS A 182 7.72 11.55 4.27
N GLN A 183 7.40 12.43 3.31
CA GLN A 183 7.60 13.88 3.46
C GLN A 183 6.74 14.50 4.57
N ALA A 184 5.54 13.97 4.83
CA ALA A 184 4.63 14.48 5.84
C ALA A 184 5.05 14.10 7.27
N ILE A 185 5.52 12.87 7.49
CA ILE A 185 5.77 12.34 8.85
C ILE A 185 7.22 11.96 9.15
N GLY A 186 8.11 11.86 8.15
CA GLY A 186 9.52 11.45 8.32
C GLY A 186 9.72 10.05 8.92
N ASP A 187 8.65 9.25 9.00
CA ASP A 187 8.61 8.02 9.79
C ASP A 187 9.20 6.84 9.02
N LYS A 188 10.35 6.33 9.48
CA LYS A 188 10.96 5.09 8.95
C LYS A 188 10.14 3.85 9.27
N GLU A 189 9.27 3.88 10.29
CA GLU A 189 8.38 2.77 10.63
C GLU A 189 7.24 2.61 9.63
N PHE A 190 6.92 3.64 8.83
CA PHE A 190 5.96 3.55 7.73
C PHE A 190 6.29 2.40 6.78
N PHE A 191 7.54 2.29 6.33
CA PHE A 191 7.97 1.23 5.39
C PHE A 191 7.88 -0.18 5.96
N LYS A 192 7.96 -0.31 7.29
CA LYS A 192 7.82 -1.59 7.99
C LYS A 192 6.36 -2.02 8.05
N ARG A 193 5.44 -1.08 8.36
CA ARG A 193 3.99 -1.32 8.40
C ARG A 193 3.45 -1.72 7.02
N HIS A 194 3.91 -1.05 5.96
CA HIS A 194 3.44 -1.29 4.58
C HIS A 194 4.25 -2.35 3.80
N ARG A 195 5.07 -3.17 4.46
CA ARG A 195 6.04 -4.07 3.79
C ARG A 195 5.46 -5.03 2.74
N TYR A 196 4.18 -5.39 2.85
CA TYR A 196 3.50 -6.30 1.91
C TYR A 196 2.96 -5.56 0.69
N GLU A 197 2.60 -4.29 0.86
CA GLU A 197 2.16 -3.40 -0.21
C GLU A 197 3.35 -2.93 -1.05
N LEU A 198 4.50 -2.76 -0.38
CA LEU A 198 5.73 -2.19 -0.91
C LEU A 198 6.78 -3.25 -1.27
N TRP A 199 6.38 -4.51 -1.42
CA TRP A 199 7.31 -5.64 -1.52
C TRP A 199 8.25 -5.58 -2.74
N ASP A 200 7.81 -4.93 -3.82
CA ASP A 200 8.54 -4.69 -5.07
C ASP A 200 9.11 -3.27 -5.19
N LEU A 201 8.82 -2.44 -4.20
CA LEU A 201 9.28 -1.06 -4.08
C LEU A 201 10.56 -1.07 -3.24
N VAL A 202 11.54 -1.84 -3.72
CA VAL A 202 12.94 -1.76 -3.26
C VAL A 202 13.55 -0.56 -3.96
N ASP A 203 13.13 0.64 -3.56
CA ASP A 203 13.68 1.89 -4.08
C ASP A 203 14.69 2.44 -3.08
N ALA A 204 15.89 2.71 -3.57
CA ALA A 204 17.00 3.32 -2.83
C ALA A 204 16.58 4.56 -2.03
N ARG A 205 15.63 5.31 -2.58
CA ARG A 205 15.16 6.60 -2.04
C ARG A 205 14.26 6.45 -0.80
N LEU A 206 13.90 5.23 -0.43
CA LEU A 206 13.00 4.94 0.68
C LEU A 206 13.75 4.46 1.94
N GLU A 207 15.07 4.29 1.88
CA GLU A 207 15.88 3.77 3.00
C GLU A 207 16.81 4.83 3.64
N ASP A 208 16.96 6.02 3.04
CA ASP A 208 17.79 7.12 3.54
C ASP A 208 16.98 8.12 4.41
#